data_AF-A0A7V2IC72-F1
#
_entry.id   AF-A0A7V2IC72-F1
#
_cell.length_a   1.000
_cell.length_b   1.000
_cell.length_c   1.000
_cell.angle_alpha   90.00
_cell.angle_beta   90.00
_cell.angle_gamma   90.00
#
_symmetry.space_group_name_H-M   'P 1'
#
loop_
_entity.id
_entity.type
_entity.pdbx_description
1 polymer ?
#
loop_
_entity_poly.entity_id
_entity_poly.type
_entity_poly.pdbx_seq_one_letter_code
_entity_poly.pdbx_strand_id
1 'polypeptide(L)'
;MAEITQQTTSAETQSQDLAARVRAIRARLPGQMLSERVEMARLHYGPLYTLAQLQERIGRTLPFRFGFIRTATLEPIESYRPRIPDEALLKWDDAVQKGIFDKFWVAVPAYFRERQSDPWIVGEISGAGLFAVIARWDE
;
A
#
# COMPACT_ATOMS: atom_id res chain seq x y z
N MET A 1 18.69 -49.69 -4.55
CA MET A 1 18.59 -48.47 -3.71
C MET A 1 18.21 -47.29 -4.61
N ALA A 2 17.01 -47.27 -5.17
CA ALA A 2 16.56 -46.19 -6.06
C ALA A 2 15.03 -46.08 -5.98
N GLU A 3 14.52 -45.57 -4.86
CA GLU A 3 13.08 -45.49 -4.61
C GLU A 3 12.79 -44.33 -3.64
N ILE A 4 13.20 -43.11 -3.99
CA ILE A 4 12.84 -41.90 -3.21
C ILE A 4 12.35 -40.75 -4.13
N THR A 5 12.60 -40.78 -5.44
CA THR A 5 12.31 -39.63 -6.32
C THR A 5 10.86 -39.49 -6.81
N GLN A 6 10.02 -40.54 -6.72
CA GLN A 6 8.65 -40.49 -7.28
C GLN A 6 7.57 -39.97 -6.30
N GLN A 7 7.85 -39.93 -5.00
CA GLN A 7 6.86 -39.49 -3.99
C GLN A 7 6.80 -37.96 -3.83
N THR A 8 7.90 -37.24 -4.04
CA THR A 8 7.97 -35.77 -3.91
C THR A 8 7.14 -35.06 -4.98
N THR A 9 7.25 -35.48 -6.25
CA THR A 9 6.55 -34.82 -7.37
C THR A 9 5.02 -34.88 -7.26
N SER A 10 4.49 -36.00 -6.76
CA SER A 10 3.04 -36.21 -6.60
C SER A 10 2.47 -35.37 -5.45
N ALA A 11 3.21 -35.27 -4.34
CA ALA A 11 2.82 -34.46 -3.18
C ALA A 11 2.91 -32.95 -3.47
N GLU A 12 3.92 -32.51 -4.21
CA GLU A 12 4.07 -31.12 -4.63
C GLU A 12 2.96 -30.68 -5.61
N THR A 13 2.60 -31.54 -6.56
CA THR A 13 1.50 -31.27 -7.51
C THR A 13 0.14 -31.19 -6.80
N GLN A 14 -0.13 -32.09 -5.85
CA GLN A 14 -1.35 -32.03 -5.03
C GLN A 14 -1.40 -30.81 -4.10
N SER A 15 -0.25 -30.40 -3.57
CA SER A 15 -0.13 -29.19 -2.73
C SER A 15 -0.37 -27.90 -3.54
N GLN A 16 0.17 -27.83 -4.77
CA GLN A 16 -0.08 -26.70 -5.68
C GLN A 16 -1.54 -26.60 -6.12
N ASP A 17 -2.20 -27.73 -6.39
CA ASP A 17 -3.63 -27.80 -6.73
C ASP A 17 -4.51 -27.35 -5.54
N LEU A 18 -4.17 -27.78 -4.32
CA LEU A 18 -4.86 -27.33 -3.12
C LEU A 18 -4.70 -25.81 -2.91
N ALA A 19 -3.50 -25.27 -3.07
CA ALA A 19 -3.24 -23.83 -2.95
C ALA A 19 -3.95 -23.01 -4.03
N ALA A 20 -4.04 -23.51 -5.26
CA ALA A 20 -4.82 -22.89 -6.33
C ALA A 20 -6.32 -22.91 -6.02
N ARG A 21 -6.84 -24.03 -5.53
CA ARG A 21 -8.25 -24.19 -5.15
C ARG A 21 -8.64 -23.32 -3.96
N VAL A 22 -7.78 -23.20 -2.94
CA VAL A 22 -7.99 -22.28 -1.82
C VAL A 22 -7.98 -20.83 -2.31
N ARG A 23 -7.04 -20.42 -3.18
CA ARG A 23 -7.06 -19.09 -3.81
C ARG A 23 -8.35 -18.84 -4.59
N ALA A 24 -8.85 -19.81 -5.34
CA ALA A 24 -10.11 -19.69 -6.06
C ALA A 24 -11.34 -19.56 -5.14
N ILE A 25 -11.35 -20.25 -3.99
CA ILE A 25 -12.41 -20.11 -2.98
C ILE A 25 -12.33 -18.72 -2.32
N ARG A 26 -11.14 -18.29 -1.91
CA ARG A 26 -10.92 -16.97 -1.31
C ARG A 26 -11.28 -15.84 -2.26
N ALA A 27 -10.97 -16.00 -3.55
CA ALA A 27 -11.37 -15.05 -4.60
C ALA A 27 -12.89 -14.85 -4.73
N ARG A 28 -13.70 -15.81 -4.25
CA ARG A 28 -15.17 -15.73 -4.23
C ARG A 28 -15.72 -15.14 -2.92
N LEU A 29 -14.85 -14.87 -1.94
CA LEU A 29 -15.18 -14.38 -0.60
C LEU A 29 -14.58 -12.97 -0.43
N PRO A 30 -15.33 -11.90 -0.77
CA PRO A 30 -14.78 -10.54 -0.82
C PRO A 30 -14.20 -10.07 0.53
N GLY A 31 -14.77 -10.52 1.66
CA GLY A 31 -14.23 -10.22 2.98
C GLY A 31 -12.90 -10.91 3.30
N GLN A 32 -12.70 -12.15 2.83
CA GLN A 32 -11.43 -12.87 3.01
C GLN A 32 -10.33 -12.23 2.14
N MET A 33 -10.64 -11.86 0.90
CA MET A 33 -9.71 -11.11 0.06
C MET A 33 -9.33 -9.76 0.67
N LEU A 34 -10.28 -9.05 1.31
CA LEU A 34 -9.97 -7.81 2.01
C LEU A 34 -9.01 -8.03 3.18
N SER A 35 -9.27 -9.07 4.00
CA SER A 35 -8.38 -9.43 5.12
C SER A 35 -6.97 -9.78 4.63
N GLU A 36 -6.85 -10.58 3.56
CA GLU A 36 -5.58 -10.92 2.96
C GLU A 36 -4.84 -9.70 2.42
N ARG A 37 -5.53 -8.77 1.74
CA ARG A 37 -4.92 -7.53 1.25
C ARG A 37 -4.41 -6.67 2.39
N VAL A 38 -5.17 -6.56 3.49
CA VAL A 38 -4.75 -5.83 4.69
C VAL A 38 -3.53 -6.48 5.33
N GLU A 39 -3.48 -7.80 5.43
CA GLU A 39 -2.34 -8.53 5.97
C GLU A 39 -1.09 -8.37 5.10
N MET A 40 -1.23 -8.56 3.78
CA MET A 40 -0.15 -8.36 2.81
C MET A 40 0.37 -6.92 2.81
N ALA A 41 -0.53 -5.93 2.90
CA ALA A 41 -0.11 -4.54 3.02
C ALA A 41 0.70 -4.29 4.29
N ARG A 42 0.31 -4.89 5.42
CA ARG A 42 1.08 -4.79 6.67
C ARG A 42 2.46 -5.43 6.57
N LEU A 43 2.54 -6.57 5.89
CA LEU A 43 3.80 -7.28 5.69
C LEU A 43 4.79 -6.45 4.84
N HIS A 44 4.31 -5.85 3.75
CA HIS A 44 5.18 -5.16 2.79
C HIS A 44 5.46 -3.69 3.12
N TYR A 45 4.49 -2.99 3.70
CA TYR A 45 4.56 -1.53 3.92
C TYR A 45 4.48 -1.14 5.40
N GLY A 46 4.36 -2.12 6.30
CA GLY A 46 4.32 -1.91 7.73
C GLY A 46 2.98 -1.37 8.23
N PRO A 47 2.97 -0.38 9.14
CA PRO A 47 1.73 0.10 9.74
C PRO A 47 0.77 0.70 8.71
N LEU A 48 -0.50 0.32 8.83
CA LEU A 48 -1.61 0.92 8.08
C LEU A 48 -2.30 1.98 8.93
N TYR A 49 -2.79 3.02 8.26
CA TYR A 49 -3.38 4.19 8.88
C TYR A 49 -4.79 4.44 8.36
N THR A 50 -5.68 4.96 9.21
CA THR A 50 -6.87 5.65 8.70
C THR A 50 -6.47 6.95 8.02
N LEU A 51 -7.36 7.54 7.21
CA LEU A 51 -7.09 8.81 6.55
C LEU A 51 -6.67 9.92 7.54
N ALA A 52 -7.37 10.04 8.68
CA ALA A 52 -7.05 11.04 9.70
C ALA A 52 -5.67 10.82 10.33
N GLN A 53 -5.32 9.57 10.64
CA GLN A 53 -3.99 9.23 11.18
C GLN A 53 -2.88 9.51 10.16
N LEU A 54 -3.14 9.22 8.89
CA LEU A 54 -2.20 9.50 7.82
C LEU A 54 -1.97 11.01 7.65
N GLN A 55 -3.04 11.80 7.59
CA GLN A 55 -2.96 13.26 7.47
C GLN A 55 -2.23 13.89 8.66
N GLU A 56 -2.51 13.42 9.87
CA GLU A 56 -1.79 13.86 11.06
C GLU A 56 -0.30 13.48 10.99
N ARG A 57 0.02 12.23 10.62
CA ARG A 57 1.41 11.75 10.51
C ARG A 57 2.20 12.57 9.50
N ILE A 58 1.65 12.82 8.33
CA ILE A 58 2.29 13.63 7.28
C ILE A 58 2.37 15.08 7.72
N GLY A 59 1.31 15.65 8.30
CA GLY A 59 1.34 17.02 8.82
C GLY A 59 2.41 17.24 9.90
N ARG A 60 2.73 16.22 10.70
CA ARG A 60 3.78 16.29 11.73
C ARG A 60 5.20 16.42 11.15
N THR A 61 5.43 16.18 9.85
CA THR A 61 6.74 16.50 9.25
C THR A 61 6.96 17.99 9.10
N LEU A 62 5.89 18.79 9.09
CA LEU A 62 6.00 20.23 9.05
C LEU A 62 6.42 20.79 10.43
N PRO A 63 7.31 21.80 10.44
CA PRO A 63 7.65 22.53 11.65
C PRO A 63 6.40 23.01 12.40
N PHE A 64 6.47 23.08 13.72
CA PHE A 64 5.38 23.67 14.48
C PHE A 64 5.34 25.20 14.27
N ARG A 65 4.15 25.75 13.97
CA ARG A 65 3.90 27.19 13.88
C ARG A 65 2.64 27.52 14.68
N PHE A 66 2.77 28.41 15.66
CA PHE A 66 1.63 28.81 16.51
C PHE A 66 0.50 29.39 15.65
N GLY A 67 -0.73 28.92 15.86
CA GLY A 67 -1.90 29.34 15.09
C GLY A 67 -2.10 28.65 13.74
N PHE A 68 -1.22 27.72 13.32
CA PHE A 68 -1.37 26.98 12.07
C PHE A 68 -1.69 25.50 12.30
N ILE A 69 -2.75 25.01 11.63
CA ILE A 69 -3.09 23.58 11.63
C ILE A 69 -2.23 22.87 10.59
N ARG A 70 -1.51 21.84 11.02
CA ARG A 70 -0.74 20.95 10.14
C ARG A 70 -1.59 19.77 9.71
N THR A 71 -1.61 19.48 8.42
CA THR A 71 -2.39 18.39 7.82
C THR A 71 -1.71 17.90 6.54
N ALA A 72 -2.40 17.08 5.76
CA ALA A 72 -2.02 16.75 4.40
C ALA A 72 -3.22 16.78 3.47
N THR A 73 -2.99 17.25 2.25
CA THR A 73 -3.97 17.16 1.16
C THR A 73 -3.65 15.94 0.31
N LEU A 74 -4.67 15.12 0.01
CA LEU A 74 -4.52 14.00 -0.90
C LEU A 74 -5.03 14.39 -2.28
N GLU A 75 -4.28 14.02 -3.31
CA GLU A 75 -4.66 14.14 -4.72
C GLU A 75 -4.44 12.79 -5.40
N PRO A 76 -5.33 12.34 -6.30
CA PRO A 76 -5.10 11.12 -7.06
C PRO A 76 -3.78 11.20 -7.83
N ILE A 77 -3.00 10.12 -7.82
CA ILE A 77 -1.66 10.14 -8.45
C ILE A 77 -1.73 10.47 -9.95
N GLU A 78 -2.82 10.09 -10.62
CA GLU A 78 -3.06 10.33 -12.04
C GLU A 78 -3.32 11.80 -12.37
N SER A 79 -3.75 12.58 -11.37
CA SER A 79 -4.03 14.03 -11.52
C SER A 79 -2.87 14.91 -11.03
N TYR A 80 -1.94 14.32 -10.29
CA TYR A 80 -0.79 15.04 -9.74
C TYR A 80 0.13 15.54 -10.85
N ARG A 81 0.20 16.88 -10.99
CA ARG A 81 0.94 17.55 -12.07
C ARG A 81 2.45 17.69 -11.84
N PRO A 82 2.95 17.97 -10.62
CA PRO A 82 4.38 18.12 -10.40
C PRO A 82 5.15 16.82 -10.67
N ARG A 83 6.45 16.94 -10.98
CA ARG A 83 7.30 15.78 -11.24
C ARG A 83 7.43 14.92 -9.99
N ILE A 84 7.23 13.62 -10.15
CA ILE A 84 7.54 12.61 -9.15
C ILE A 84 9.00 12.14 -9.36
N PRO A 85 9.91 12.24 -8.37
CA PRO A 85 11.23 11.63 -8.39
C PRO A 85 11.19 10.14 -8.72
N ASP A 86 12.20 9.75 -9.49
CA ASP A 86 12.27 8.45 -10.15
C ASP A 86 12.26 7.29 -9.13
N GLU A 87 12.92 7.45 -7.98
CA GLU A 87 12.91 6.42 -6.91
C GLU A 87 11.51 6.15 -6.37
N ALA A 88 10.71 7.20 -6.17
CA ALA A 88 9.36 7.03 -5.67
C ALA A 88 8.42 6.46 -6.74
N LEU A 89 8.66 6.76 -8.03
CA LEU A 89 7.96 6.08 -9.13
C LEU A 89 8.23 4.58 -9.13
N LEU A 90 9.48 4.15 -8.88
CA LEU A 90 9.82 2.73 -8.83
C LEU A 90 9.10 2.03 -7.66
N LYS A 91 9.10 2.64 -6.47
CA LYS A 91 8.36 2.11 -5.30
C LYS A 91 6.85 2.04 -5.57
N TRP A 92 6.30 3.00 -6.31
CA TRP A 92 4.91 2.98 -6.75
C TRP A 92 4.63 1.84 -7.75
N ASP A 93 5.47 1.66 -8.78
CA ASP A 93 5.32 0.57 -9.75
C ASP A 93 5.37 -0.80 -9.07
N ASP A 94 6.33 -0.99 -8.16
CA ASP A 94 6.42 -2.18 -7.31
C ASP A 94 5.13 -2.44 -6.51
N ALA A 95 4.44 -1.38 -6.08
CA ALA A 95 3.18 -1.48 -5.36
C ALA A 95 2.00 -1.81 -6.28
N VAL A 96 1.98 -1.25 -7.49
CA VAL A 96 1.00 -1.58 -8.54
C VAL A 96 1.11 -3.06 -8.92
N GLN A 97 2.34 -3.54 -9.17
CA GLN A 97 2.57 -4.94 -9.56
C GLN A 97 2.13 -5.95 -8.49
N LYS A 98 2.16 -5.57 -7.20
CA LYS A 98 1.67 -6.43 -6.11
C LYS A 98 0.14 -6.53 -6.03
N GLY A 99 -0.59 -5.60 -6.65
CA GLY A 99 -2.06 -5.63 -6.71
C GLY A 99 -2.77 -5.53 -5.36
N ILE A 100 -2.12 -4.94 -4.35
CA ILE A 100 -2.65 -4.83 -2.98
C ILE A 100 -3.64 -3.67 -2.84
N PHE A 101 -3.36 -2.55 -3.52
CA PHE A 101 -4.09 -1.29 -3.37
C PHE A 101 -5.05 -1.07 -4.54
N ASP A 102 -6.21 -0.47 -4.24
CA ASP A 102 -7.21 -0.12 -5.25
C ASP A 102 -6.97 1.26 -5.85
N LYS A 103 -6.35 2.17 -5.08
CA LYS A 103 -6.07 3.55 -5.47
C LYS A 103 -4.75 4.03 -4.91
N PHE A 104 -4.15 4.99 -5.61
CA PHE A 104 -2.91 5.63 -5.20
C PHE A 104 -3.11 7.14 -5.13
N TRP A 105 -2.51 7.75 -4.11
CA TRP A 105 -2.63 9.18 -3.84
C TRP A 105 -1.25 9.78 -3.62
N VAL A 106 -1.09 11.03 -4.06
CA VAL A 106 -0.01 11.88 -3.61
C VAL A 106 -0.53 12.70 -2.44
N ALA A 107 0.00 12.42 -1.25
CA ALA A 107 -0.29 13.16 -0.04
C ALA A 107 0.77 14.24 0.17
N VAL A 108 0.35 15.49 0.12
CA VAL A 108 1.23 16.66 0.25
C VAL A 108 1.02 17.28 1.63
N PRO A 109 2.07 17.42 2.46
CA PRO A 109 1.97 18.15 3.72
C PRO A 109 1.42 19.56 3.49
N ALA A 110 0.57 20.05 4.38
CA ALA A 110 -0.03 21.37 4.25
C ALA A 110 -0.20 22.09 5.60
N TYR A 111 -0.02 23.41 5.58
CA TYR A 111 -0.59 24.27 6.61
C TYR A 111 -1.98 24.71 6.13
N PHE A 112 -3.03 24.30 6.86
CA PHE A 112 -4.41 24.43 6.40
C PHE A 112 -4.64 23.82 5.00
N ARG A 113 -4.68 24.63 3.95
CA ARG A 113 -4.82 24.22 2.54
C ARG A 113 -3.59 24.54 1.70
N GLU A 114 -2.58 25.21 2.29
CA GLU A 114 -1.38 25.61 1.60
C GLU A 114 -0.39 24.45 1.56
N ARG A 115 -0.26 23.82 0.39
CA ARG A 115 0.64 22.69 0.12
C ARG A 115 2.10 23.11 0.31
N GLN A 116 2.87 22.23 0.91
CA GLN A 116 4.30 22.39 1.18
C GLN A 116 5.12 21.37 0.38
N SER A 117 6.44 21.35 0.58
CA SER A 117 7.36 20.40 -0.05
C SER A 117 7.20 18.97 0.51
N ASP A 118 7.96 18.06 -0.08
CA ASP A 118 8.17 16.67 0.35
C ASP A 118 6.88 15.81 0.39
N PRO A 119 6.22 15.61 -0.77
CA PRO A 119 5.06 14.73 -0.91
C PRO A 119 5.37 13.27 -0.66
N TRP A 120 4.28 12.52 -0.43
CA TRP A 120 4.27 11.11 -0.11
C TRP A 120 3.38 10.38 -1.11
N ILE A 121 3.77 9.17 -1.53
CA ILE A 121 2.85 8.27 -2.25
C ILE A 121 2.24 7.34 -1.22
N VAL A 122 0.91 7.22 -1.27
CA VAL A 122 0.16 6.34 -0.38
C VAL A 122 -0.81 5.48 -1.17
N GLY A 123 -0.96 4.22 -0.75
CA GLY A 123 -1.89 3.27 -1.34
C GLY A 123 -3.10 3.08 -0.45
N GLU A 124 -4.31 3.12 -1.02
CA GLU A 124 -5.56 2.86 -0.33
C GLU A 124 -6.02 1.41 -0.54
N ILE A 125 -6.42 0.75 0.54
CA ILE A 125 -7.16 -0.51 0.49
C ILE A 125 -8.64 -0.19 0.64
N SER A 126 -9.34 -0.07 -0.50
CA SER A 126 -10.76 0.25 -0.52
C SER A 126 -11.57 -0.89 0.12
N GLY A 127 -12.60 -0.51 0.87
CA GLY A 127 -13.38 -1.42 1.71
C GLY A 127 -12.87 -1.54 3.16
N ALA A 128 -11.59 -1.27 3.43
CA ALA A 128 -11.06 -1.18 4.79
C ALA A 128 -10.88 0.28 5.28
N GLY A 129 -10.83 1.25 4.36
CA GLY A 129 -10.56 2.66 4.72
C GLY A 129 -9.17 2.86 5.30
N LEU A 130 -8.23 1.99 4.92
CA LEU A 130 -6.85 1.96 5.39
C LEU A 130 -5.88 2.36 4.28
N PHE A 131 -4.82 3.04 4.68
CA PHE A 131 -3.78 3.56 3.82
C PHE A 131 -2.42 3.05 4.27
N ALA A 132 -1.56 2.73 3.31
CA ALA A 132 -0.16 2.44 3.52
C ALA A 132 0.70 3.56 2.92
N VAL A 133 1.84 3.85 3.54
CA VAL A 133 2.87 4.71 2.95
C VAL A 133 3.73 3.86 2.03
N ILE A 134 3.84 4.28 0.76
CA ILE A 134 4.61 3.57 -0.26
C ILE A 134 5.98 4.22 -0.45
N ALA A 135 6.01 5.56 -0.52
CA ALA A 135 7.24 6.31 -0.71
C ALA A 135 7.12 7.72 -0.12
N ARG A 136 8.28 8.30 0.23
CA ARG A 136 8.46 9.72 0.56
C ARG A 136 9.54 10.27 -0.37
N TRP A 137 9.46 11.55 -0.76
CA TRP A 137 10.47 12.12 -1.68
C TRP A 137 11.92 12.11 -1.16
N ASP A 138 12.11 11.99 0.16
CA ASP A 138 13.42 12.03 0.80
C ASP A 138 13.92 10.66 1.29
N GLU A 139 13.25 9.56 0.91
CA GLU A 139 13.57 8.18 1.30
C GLU A 139 13.51 7.21 0.12
#